data_AF-A0A4Q2ZY34-F1
#
_entry.id   AF-A0A4Q2ZY34-F1
#
_cell.length_a   1.000
_cell.length_b   1.000
_cell.length_c   1.000
_cell.angle_alpha   90.00
_cell.angle_beta   90.00
_cell.angle_gamma   90.00
#
_symmetry.space_group_name_H-M   'P 1'
#
loop_
_entity.id
_entity.type
_entity.pdbx_description
1 polymer ?
#
loop_
_entity_poly.entity_id
_entity_poly.type
_entity_poly.pdbx_seq_one_letter_code
_entity_poly.pdbx_strand_id
1 'polypeptide(L)'
;MRHSTSLRIGSIGFRIGSDWRAPIATLDDLYRDYPKPAVPDFNVHLFAARPWRKFLRPAVHIGGDFVIPDASPLPLAQGLLAAEMGMNLQMALGQRGYLLLHASGVERDGRAVLMTGISGAGKSTLA
;
A
#
# COMPACT_ATOMS: atom_id res chain seq x y z
N MET A 1 13.44 5.83 -10.55
CA MET A 1 13.45 5.93 -9.07
C MET A 1 14.66 5.17 -8.55
N ARG A 2 15.24 5.58 -7.42
CA ARG A 2 16.56 5.06 -6.97
C ARG A 2 16.45 3.77 -6.16
N HIS A 3 15.30 3.52 -5.55
CA HIS A 3 15.02 2.34 -4.73
C HIS A 3 13.68 1.75 -5.15
N SER A 4 13.57 0.42 -5.16
CA SER A 4 12.30 -0.26 -5.44
C SER A 4 12.27 -1.66 -4.84
N THR A 5 11.07 -2.13 -4.54
CA THR A 5 10.79 -3.52 -4.20
C THR A 5 9.55 -4.02 -4.94
N SER A 6 9.29 -5.31 -4.86
CA SER A 6 8.07 -5.91 -5.41
C SER A 6 7.51 -6.88 -4.39
N LEU A 7 6.20 -6.80 -4.20
CA LEU A 7 5.48 -7.43 -3.10
C LEU A 7 4.16 -7.97 -3.63
N ARG A 8 3.84 -9.24 -3.38
CA ARG A 8 2.54 -9.81 -3.72
C ARG A 8 1.73 -10.05 -2.46
N ILE A 9 0.59 -9.39 -2.35
CA ILE A 9 -0.39 -9.54 -1.25
C ILE A 9 -1.62 -10.23 -1.84
N GLY A 10 -1.90 -11.45 -1.36
CA GLY A 10 -2.94 -12.29 -1.96
C GLY A 10 -2.66 -12.55 -3.44
N SER A 11 -3.64 -12.28 -4.31
CA SER A 11 -3.50 -12.42 -5.75
C SER A 11 -2.85 -11.22 -6.45
N ILE A 12 -2.57 -10.12 -5.73
CA ILE A 12 -2.17 -8.85 -6.34
C ILE A 12 -0.68 -8.60 -6.11
N GLY A 13 0.05 -8.40 -7.20
CA GLY A 13 1.44 -7.98 -7.23
C GLY A 13 1.58 -6.46 -7.32
N PHE A 14 2.40 -5.89 -6.45
CA PHE A 14 2.77 -4.48 -6.45
C PHE A 14 4.25 -4.31 -6.77
N ARG A 15 4.58 -3.28 -7.53
CA ARG A 15 5.93 -2.72 -7.62
C ARG A 15 5.95 -1.37 -6.93
N ILE A 16 6.70 -1.26 -5.84
CA ILE A 16 6.82 -0.02 -5.09
C ILE A 16 8.18 0.59 -5.36
N GLY A 17 8.19 1.80 -5.92
CA GLY A 17 9.39 2.61 -6.11
C GLY A 17 9.42 3.77 -5.12
N SER A 18 10.61 4.18 -4.70
CA SER A 18 10.81 5.34 -3.84
C SER A 18 12.06 6.13 -4.22
N ASP A 19 11.98 7.45 -4.06
CA ASP A 19 13.14 8.33 -4.07
C ASP A 19 14.05 8.16 -2.85
N TRP A 20 13.52 7.56 -1.77
CA TRP A 20 14.23 7.33 -0.51
C TRP A 20 14.38 5.83 -0.22
N ARG A 21 15.50 5.44 0.41
CA ARG A 21 15.73 4.04 0.81
C ARG A 21 14.86 3.61 1.99
N ALA A 22 14.60 4.50 2.94
CA ALA A 22 13.96 4.15 4.21
C ALA A 22 12.58 3.47 4.05
N PRO A 23 11.63 3.99 3.24
CA PRO A 23 10.34 3.32 3.07
C PRO A 23 10.45 1.92 2.46
N ILE A 24 11.38 1.73 1.50
CA ILE A 24 11.60 0.42 0.87
C ILE A 24 12.21 -0.56 1.87
N ALA A 25 13.19 -0.12 2.67
CA ALA A 25 13.78 -0.98 3.70
C ALA A 25 12.76 -1.41 4.75
N THR A 26 11.87 -0.50 5.18
CA THR A 26 10.79 -0.83 6.13
C THR A 26 9.77 -1.79 5.50
N LEU A 27 9.40 -1.61 4.23
CA LEU A 27 8.53 -2.56 3.53
C LEU A 27 9.16 -3.95 3.39
N ASP A 28 10.44 -4.00 3.00
CA ASP A 28 11.16 -5.26 2.85
C ASP A 28 11.28 -6.01 4.18
N ASP A 29 11.40 -5.30 5.30
CA ASP A 29 11.43 -5.88 6.65
C ASP A 29 10.04 -6.34 7.10
N LEU A 30 9.03 -5.47 6.99
CA LEU A 30 7.64 -5.74 7.43
C LEU A 30 6.99 -6.87 6.63
N TYR A 31 7.23 -6.91 5.32
CA TYR A 31 6.63 -7.88 4.39
C TYR A 31 7.65 -8.92 3.90
N ARG A 32 8.70 -9.19 4.67
CA ARG A 32 9.80 -10.10 4.30
C ARG A 32 9.34 -11.50 3.87
N ASP A 33 8.25 -12.00 4.46
CA ASP A 33 7.73 -13.35 4.24
C ASP A 33 6.69 -13.40 3.11
N TYR A 34 6.35 -12.26 2.52
CA TYR A 34 5.43 -12.20 1.39
C TYR A 34 6.17 -12.50 0.09
N PRO A 35 5.52 -13.20 -0.87
CA PRO A 35 6.14 -13.55 -2.13
C PRO A 35 6.41 -12.31 -2.99
N LYS A 36 7.42 -12.42 -3.86
CA LYS A 36 7.69 -11.41 -4.89
C LYS A 36 7.00 -11.81 -6.20
N PRO A 37 6.20 -10.96 -6.83
CA PRO A 37 5.57 -11.26 -8.11
C PRO A 37 6.60 -11.22 -9.25
N ALA A 38 6.47 -12.14 -10.22
CA ALA A 38 7.28 -12.07 -11.45
C ALA A 38 6.89 -10.87 -12.33
N VAL A 39 5.59 -10.60 -12.42
CA VAL A 39 5.02 -9.43 -13.10
C VAL A 39 4.10 -8.73 -12.10
N PRO A 40 4.32 -7.44 -11.80
CA PRO A 40 3.41 -6.68 -10.93
C PRO A 40 2.14 -6.28 -11.69
N ASP A 41 1.02 -6.29 -10.98
CA ASP A 41 -0.27 -5.79 -11.48
C ASP A 41 -0.35 -4.26 -11.37
N PHE A 42 0.23 -3.70 -10.30
CA PHE A 42 0.19 -2.25 -10.03
C PHE A 42 1.55 -1.67 -9.68
N ASN A 43 1.78 -0.42 -10.07
CA ASN A 43 2.94 0.38 -9.68
C ASN A 43 2.55 1.45 -8.64
N VAL A 44 3.39 1.61 -7.61
CA VAL A 44 3.27 2.64 -6.57
C VAL A 44 4.57 3.42 -6.54
N HIS A 45 4.48 4.74 -6.65
CA HIS A 45 5.63 5.64 -6.68
C HIS A 45 5.58 6.61 -5.50
N LEU A 46 6.60 6.54 -4.64
CA LEU A 46 6.87 7.53 -3.61
C LEU A 46 7.95 8.50 -4.10
N PHE A 47 7.55 9.73 -4.43
CA PHE A 47 8.46 10.69 -5.05
C PHE A 47 8.42 12.05 -4.34
N ALA A 48 9.49 12.81 -4.51
CA ALA A 48 9.51 14.21 -4.13
C ALA A 48 9.03 15.07 -5.30
N ALA A 49 8.00 15.91 -5.10
CA ALA A 49 7.51 16.80 -6.17
C ALA A 49 8.57 17.80 -6.68
N ARG A 50 9.58 18.09 -5.85
CA ARG A 50 10.73 18.95 -6.19
C ARG A 50 12.02 18.24 -5.78
N PRO A 51 13.08 18.22 -6.61
CA PRO A 51 14.30 17.45 -6.31
C PRO A 51 14.98 17.77 -4.98
N TRP A 52 14.97 19.04 -4.54
CA TRP A 52 15.55 19.45 -3.26
C TRP A 52 14.74 18.99 -2.04
N ARG A 53 13.44 18.72 -2.21
CA ARG A 53 12.59 18.13 -1.17
C ARG A 53 13.00 16.68 -0.86
N LYS A 54 13.93 16.08 -1.61
CA LYS A 54 14.53 14.80 -1.20
C LYS A 54 15.37 14.93 0.06
N PHE A 55 15.95 16.11 0.31
CA PHE A 55 16.89 16.36 1.42
C PHE A 55 16.35 17.41 2.40
N LEU A 56 15.80 18.52 1.90
CA LEU A 56 15.29 19.60 2.74
C LEU A 56 13.77 19.49 2.97
N ARG A 57 13.38 19.24 4.22
CA ARG A 57 11.99 19.01 4.65
C ARG A 57 11.25 18.02 3.74
N PRO A 58 11.62 16.73 3.82
CA PRO A 58 11.10 15.71 2.92
C PRO A 58 9.58 15.53 2.98
N ALA A 59 8.96 15.60 1.81
CA ALA A 59 7.54 15.48 1.59
C ALA A 59 7.31 14.43 0.49
N VAL A 60 6.65 13.34 0.87
CA VAL A 60 6.39 12.15 0.06
C VAL A 60 5.07 12.36 -0.66
N HIS A 61 5.12 12.43 -1.98
CA HIS A 61 3.95 12.34 -2.83
C HIS A 61 3.73 10.89 -3.25
N ILE A 62 2.47 10.49 -3.30
CA ILE A 62 2.04 9.17 -3.74
C ILE A 62 1.61 9.29 -5.21
N GLY A 63 2.15 8.43 -6.05
CA GLY A 63 1.73 8.22 -7.43
C GLY A 63 1.65 6.74 -7.76
N GLY A 64 1.27 6.43 -8.99
CA GLY A 64 1.14 5.06 -9.48
C GLY A 64 0.43 5.04 -10.81
N ASP A 65 -0.13 3.88 -11.18
CA ASP A 65 -0.92 3.73 -12.41
C ASP A 65 -2.22 4.55 -12.33
N PHE A 66 -2.80 4.63 -11.13
CA PHE A 66 -3.91 5.49 -10.78
C PHE A 66 -3.47 6.59 -9.81
N VAL A 67 -3.96 7.81 -10.03
CA VAL A 67 -3.60 8.99 -9.24
C VAL A 67 -4.84 9.79 -8.84
N ILE A 68 -4.81 10.34 -7.64
CA ILE A 68 -5.78 11.34 -7.17
C ILE A 68 -5.04 12.69 -7.11
N PRO A 69 -5.52 13.74 -7.81
CA PRO A 69 -4.83 15.03 -7.90
C PRO A 69 -4.56 15.70 -6.56
N ASP A 70 -5.46 15.51 -5.58
CA ASP A 70 -5.46 16.26 -4.31
C ASP A 70 -4.89 15.47 -3.12
N ALA A 71 -4.12 14.40 -3.38
CA ALA A 71 -3.46 13.66 -2.31
C ALA A 71 -2.38 14.55 -1.63
N SER A 72 -2.65 14.98 -0.40
CA SER A 72 -1.71 15.79 0.39
C SER A 72 -0.42 15.01 0.64
N PRO A 73 0.76 15.64 0.47
CA PRO A 73 2.02 14.95 0.70
C PRO A 73 2.23 14.64 2.17
N LEU A 74 2.83 13.48 2.44
CA LEU A 74 3.12 13.01 3.79
C LEU A 74 4.58 13.29 4.17
N PRO A 75 4.90 13.57 5.44
CA PRO A 75 6.29 13.61 5.89
C PRO A 75 7.00 12.28 5.61
N LEU A 76 8.30 12.30 5.32
CA LEU A 76 9.07 11.06 5.07
C LEU A 76 9.06 10.08 6.25
N ALA A 77 8.90 10.57 7.49
CA ALA A 77 8.70 9.70 8.66
C ALA A 77 7.47 8.80 8.53
N GLN A 78 6.48 9.19 7.73
CA GLN A 78 5.30 8.41 7.37
C GLN A 78 5.46 7.71 6.01
N GLY A 79 6.69 7.48 5.56
CA GLY A 79 6.96 6.89 4.24
C GLY A 79 6.41 5.48 4.07
N LEU A 80 6.37 4.67 5.13
CA LEU A 80 5.69 3.36 5.12
C LEU A 80 4.19 3.54 4.88
N LEU A 81 3.55 4.41 5.68
CA LEU A 81 2.13 4.75 5.52
C LEU A 81 1.83 5.24 4.10
N ALA A 82 2.69 6.09 3.54
CA ALA A 82 2.55 6.57 2.17
C ALA A 82 2.60 5.42 1.16
N ALA A 83 3.45 4.42 1.39
CA ALA A 83 3.53 3.24 0.54
C ALA A 83 2.25 2.39 0.60
N GLU A 84 1.77 2.09 1.80
CA GLU A 84 0.55 1.31 2.04
C GLU A 84 -0.70 2.02 1.50
N MET A 85 -0.81 3.33 1.72
CA MET A 85 -1.85 4.16 1.12
C MET A 85 -1.79 4.11 -0.41
N GLY A 86 -0.58 4.16 -0.99
CA GLY A 86 -0.38 3.99 -2.43
C GLY A 86 -0.84 2.64 -2.94
N MET A 87 -0.48 1.54 -2.26
CA MET A 87 -0.94 0.19 -2.61
C MET A 87 -2.46 0.08 -2.55
N ASN A 88 -3.08 0.56 -1.48
CA ASN A 88 -4.53 0.57 -1.30
C ASN A 88 -5.23 1.41 -2.37
N LEU A 89 -4.65 2.55 -2.76
CA LEU A 89 -5.19 3.39 -3.81
C LEU A 89 -5.19 2.68 -5.17
N GLN A 90 -4.09 2.01 -5.54
CA GLN A 90 -4.04 1.24 -6.78
C GLN A 90 -5.08 0.12 -6.78
N MET A 91 -5.22 -0.58 -5.66
CA MET A 91 -6.21 -1.65 -5.54
C MET A 91 -7.64 -1.11 -5.67
N ALA A 92 -7.97 -0.05 -4.94
CA ALA A 92 -9.30 0.55 -4.92
C ALA A 92 -9.72 1.11 -6.30
N LEU A 93 -8.78 1.71 -7.02
CA LEU A 93 -9.06 2.34 -8.32
C LEU A 93 -8.87 1.40 -9.52
N GLY A 94 -8.01 0.40 -9.40
CA GLY A 94 -7.68 -0.55 -10.46
C GLY A 94 -8.61 -1.76 -10.53
N GLN A 95 -9.16 -2.21 -9.40
CA GLN A 95 -10.03 -3.39 -9.33
C GLN A 95 -11.53 -3.03 -9.28
N ARG A 96 -11.98 -2.17 -10.21
CA ARG A 96 -13.38 -1.71 -10.29
C ARG A 96 -14.39 -2.81 -10.69
N GLY A 97 -13.89 -3.94 -11.19
CA GLY A 97 -14.72 -5.10 -11.57
C GLY A 97 -15.14 -5.98 -10.39
N TYR A 98 -14.67 -5.69 -9.17
CA TYR A 98 -14.95 -6.50 -7.99
C TYR A 98 -16.00 -5.84 -7.09
N LEU A 99 -16.80 -6.68 -6.41
CA LEU A 99 -17.70 -6.23 -5.36
C LEU A 99 -16.88 -5.89 -4.10
N LEU A 100 -16.88 -4.62 -3.71
CA LEU A 100 -16.24 -4.16 -2.48
C LEU A 100 -17.16 -4.41 -1.28
N LEU A 101 -16.73 -5.29 -0.38
CA LEU A 101 -17.45 -5.60 0.86
C LEU A 101 -16.79 -4.91 2.05
N HIS A 102 -17.59 -4.20 2.86
CA HIS A 102 -17.13 -3.74 4.17
C HIS A 102 -17.26 -4.89 5.19
N ALA A 103 -16.18 -5.64 5.36
CA ALA A 103 -16.11 -6.82 6.22
C ALA A 103 -14.83 -6.82 7.06
N SER A 104 -14.85 -7.49 8.21
CA SER A 104 -13.63 -7.98 8.85
C SER A 104 -13.35 -9.42 8.41
N GLY A 105 -12.08 -9.80 8.34
CA GLY A 105 -11.67 -11.15 7.97
C GLY A 105 -10.70 -11.70 9.00
N VAL A 106 -10.94 -12.92 9.46
CA VAL A 106 -9.95 -13.69 10.23
C VAL A 106 -9.63 -14.98 9.51
N GLU A 107 -8.39 -15.41 9.60
CA GLU A 107 -7.94 -16.69 9.11
C GLU A 107 -7.53 -17.56 10.30
N ARG A 108 -7.96 -18.82 10.28
CA ARG A 108 -7.53 -19.85 11.23
C ARG A 108 -7.47 -21.19 10.52
N ASP A 109 -6.32 -21.87 10.65
CA ASP A 109 -6.08 -23.22 10.12
C ASP A 109 -6.40 -23.35 8.61
N GLY A 110 -6.03 -22.33 7.83
CA GLY A 110 -6.27 -22.23 6.39
C GLY A 110 -7.70 -21.87 6.01
N ARG A 111 -8.56 -21.52 6.97
CA ARG A 111 -9.97 -21.16 6.74
C ARG A 111 -10.19 -19.69 7.08
N ALA A 112 -10.67 -18.93 6.11
CA ALA A 112 -11.03 -17.53 6.29
C ALA A 112 -12.52 -17.39 6.63
N VAL A 113 -12.82 -16.59 7.66
CA VAL A 113 -14.19 -16.15 7.98
C VAL A 113 -14.28 -14.66 7.66
N LEU A 114 -15.19 -14.30 6.77
CA LEU A 114 -15.55 -12.91 6.50
C LEU A 114 -16.80 -12.55 7.29
N MET A 115 -16.69 -11.54 8.14
CA MET A 115 -17.79 -11.03 8.95
C MET A 115 -18.25 -9.68 8.40
N THR A 116 -19.47 -9.65 7.88
CA THR A 116 -20.17 -8.41 7.51
C THR A 116 -21.14 -8.02 8.62
N GLY A 117 -21.46 -6.73 8.73
CA GLY A 117 -22.41 -6.26 9.75
C GLY A 117 -22.36 -4.76 9.97
N ILE A 118 -23.36 -4.25 10.69
CA ILE A 118 -23.52 -2.81 10.96
C ILE A 118 -22.34 -2.31 11.81
N SER A 119 -21.93 -1.05 11.62
CA SER A 119 -20.90 -0.41 12.47
C SER A 119 -21.30 -0.52 13.94
N GLY A 120 -20.37 -0.89 14.82
CA GLY A 120 -20.63 -1.11 16.25
C GLY A 120 -21.08 -2.53 16.64
N ALA A 121 -21.30 -3.45 15.69
CA ALA A 121 -21.73 -4.83 15.98
C ALA A 121 -20.60 -5.77 16.52
N GLY A 122 -19.47 -5.24 17.00
CA GLY A 122 -18.38 -6.03 17.58
C GLY A 122 -17.46 -6.77 16.59
N LYS A 123 -17.59 -6.54 15.27
CA LYS A 123 -16.75 -7.18 14.23
C LYS A 123 -15.24 -7.01 14.42
N SER A 124 -14.82 -5.83 14.87
CA SER A 124 -13.41 -5.50 15.16
C SER A 124 -12.94 -6.02 16.52
N THR A 125 -13.85 -6.51 17.35
CA THR A 125 -13.55 -7.06 18.68
C THR A 125 -13.44 -8.58 18.64
N LEU A 126 -14.12 -9.23 17.68
CA LEU A 126 -14.06 -10.68 17.47
C LEU A 126 -12.97 -11.11 16.48
N ALA A 127 -12.59 -10.21 15.56
CA ALA A 127 -11.52 -10.44 14.60
C ALA A 127 -10.15 -10.20 15.23
#